data_AF-G4ZHJ5-F1
#
_entry.id   AF-G4ZHJ5-F1
#
_cell.length_a   1.000
_cell.length_b   1.000
_cell.length_c   1.000
_cell.angle_alpha   90.00
_cell.angle_beta   90.00
_cell.angle_gamma   90.00
#
_symmetry.space_group_name_H-M   'P 1'
#
loop_
_entity.id
_entity.type
_entity.pdbx_description
1 polymer ?
#
loop_
_entity_poly.entity_id
_entity_poly.type
_entity_poly.pdbx_seq_one_letter_code
_entity_poly.pdbx_strand_id
1 'polypeptide(L)'
;MFYYMPKTRWTEIAEETNRYERQTRPERLRQAKLSIEKKMDDIHKRKEMFQAKKKELDALKDVLAAEIMHFLALVISRAICPIKSRLEDHWKTRGRGAIPAGTWSPFMVRKRFKEIDRFLHFTNNQAPQAKTDRAWKIRNVINKLQTIFKGGMELGRWVAFDERVIPSRSSRNKIRFFLKNKPHKYGTKLFAVCCGKTHYCSRYAHLRYFI
;
A
#
# COMPACT_ATOMS: atom_id res chain seq x y z
N MET A 1 3.55 0.58 17.72
CA MET A 1 3.52 1.18 16.36
C MET A 1 4.37 2.45 16.26
N PHE A 2 4.31 3.36 17.24
CA PHE A 2 4.99 4.67 17.16
C PHE A 2 6.52 4.66 17.17
N TYR A 3 7.16 3.61 17.72
CA TYR A 3 8.61 3.45 17.65
C TYR A 3 9.12 3.39 16.18
N TYR A 4 8.37 2.67 15.32
CA TYR A 4 8.73 2.51 13.90
C TYR A 4 8.22 3.66 13.01
N MET A 5 7.23 4.44 13.47
CA MET A 5 6.70 5.56 12.70
C MET A 5 6.14 6.63 13.65
N PRO A 6 6.81 7.80 13.79
CA PRO A 6 6.36 8.86 14.69
C PRO A 6 5.07 9.51 14.20
N LYS A 7 4.34 10.19 15.10
CA LYS A 7 3.03 10.81 14.81
C LYS A 7 3.04 11.69 13.56
N THR A 8 4.06 12.53 13.40
CA THR A 8 4.22 13.43 12.25
C THR A 8 4.19 12.70 10.91
N ARG A 9 4.77 11.50 10.84
CA ARG A 9 4.78 10.70 9.61
C ARG A 9 3.38 10.23 9.21
N TRP A 10 2.51 9.90 10.17
CA TRP A 10 1.14 9.52 9.83
C TRP A 10 0.36 10.68 9.21
N THR A 11 0.60 11.90 9.69
CA THR A 11 0.04 13.12 9.09
C THR A 11 0.57 13.35 7.68
N GLU A 12 1.88 13.25 7.46
CA GLU A 12 2.48 13.39 6.12
C GLU A 12 1.92 12.37 5.12
N ILE A 13 1.72 11.11 5.54
CA ILE A 13 1.14 10.08 4.66
C ILE A 13 -0.32 10.40 4.34
N ALA A 14 -1.08 10.93 5.30
CA ALA A 14 -2.45 11.37 5.07
C ALA A 14 -2.50 12.53 4.05
N GLU A 15 -1.63 13.52 4.21
CA GLU A 15 -1.49 14.64 3.27
C GLU A 15 -1.15 14.17 1.85
N GLU A 16 -0.16 13.28 1.71
CA GLU A 16 0.23 12.74 0.39
C GLU A 16 -0.85 11.84 -0.22
N THR A 17 -1.56 11.07 0.60
CA THR A 17 -2.71 10.25 0.18
C THR A 17 -3.83 11.15 -0.38
N ASN A 18 -4.18 12.22 0.34
CA ASN A 18 -5.21 13.17 -0.09
C ASN A 18 -4.77 13.99 -1.31
N ARG A 19 -3.49 14.39 -1.37
CA ARG A 19 -2.88 15.03 -2.54
C ARG A 19 -3.01 14.13 -3.78
N TYR A 20 -2.68 12.85 -3.65
CA TYR A 20 -2.77 11.89 -4.74
C TYR A 20 -4.21 11.64 -5.21
N GLU A 21 -5.16 11.54 -4.28
CA GLU A 21 -6.58 11.44 -4.60
C GLU A 21 -7.01 12.62 -5.49
N ARG A 22 -6.69 13.85 -5.07
CA ARG A 22 -7.03 15.08 -5.79
C ARG A 22 -6.36 15.16 -7.16
N GLN A 23 -5.08 14.85 -7.25
CA GLN A 23 -4.31 14.84 -8.51
C GLN A 23 -4.90 13.85 -9.52
N THR A 24 -5.41 12.70 -9.07
CA THR A 24 -5.94 11.66 -9.96
C THR A 24 -7.44 11.77 -10.23
N ARG A 25 -8.16 12.69 -9.55
CA ARG A 25 -9.61 12.82 -9.67
C ARG A 25 -10.06 13.18 -11.10
N PRO A 26 -9.44 14.15 -11.82
CA PRO A 26 -9.86 14.49 -13.18
C PRO A 26 -9.73 13.31 -14.15
N GLU A 27 -8.63 12.56 -14.08
CA GLU A 27 -8.43 11.37 -14.92
C GLU A 27 -9.44 10.26 -14.59
N ARG A 28 -9.79 10.07 -13.31
CA ARG A 28 -10.84 9.12 -12.92
C ARG A 28 -12.22 9.54 -13.43
N LEU A 29 -12.54 10.84 -13.45
CA LEU A 29 -13.77 11.35 -14.06
C LEU A 29 -13.79 11.09 -15.57
N ARG A 30 -12.67 11.35 -16.26
CA ARG A 30 -12.52 11.06 -17.69
C ARG A 30 -12.73 9.58 -17.99
N GLN A 31 -12.08 8.69 -17.24
CA GLN A 31 -12.24 7.25 -17.40
C GLN A 31 -13.67 6.77 -17.10
N ALA A 32 -14.31 7.34 -16.09
CA ALA A 32 -15.71 7.05 -15.79
C ALA A 32 -16.63 7.46 -16.94
N LYS A 33 -16.44 8.67 -17.50
CA LYS A 33 -17.19 9.14 -18.66
C LYS A 33 -17.06 8.17 -19.85
N LEU A 34 -15.83 7.85 -20.24
CA LEU A 34 -15.56 6.90 -21.33
C LEU A 34 -16.18 5.51 -21.07
N SER A 35 -16.11 5.01 -19.82
CA SER A 35 -16.74 3.75 -19.46
C SER A 35 -18.27 3.79 -19.51
N ILE A 36 -18.90 4.93 -19.23
CA ILE A 36 -20.36 5.09 -19.27
C ILE A 36 -20.82 5.15 -20.73
N GLU A 37 -20.14 5.96 -21.55
CA GLU A 37 -20.41 6.10 -22.98
C GLU A 37 -20.30 4.75 -23.71
N LYS A 38 -19.32 3.91 -23.35
CA LYS A 38 -19.14 2.59 -23.95
C LYS A 38 -20.22 1.57 -23.56
N LYS A 39 -20.89 1.72 -22.41
CA LYS A 39 -21.79 0.71 -21.84
C LYS A 39 -23.28 1.01 -22.03
N MET A 40 -23.61 2.26 -22.33
CA MET A 40 -24.97 2.76 -22.33
C MET A 40 -25.15 3.57 -23.59
N ASP A 41 -26.23 3.40 -24.33
CA ASP A 41 -26.50 4.19 -25.55
C ASP A 41 -27.39 5.40 -25.29
N ASP A 42 -28.26 5.31 -24.28
CA ASP A 42 -29.16 6.37 -23.88
C ASP A 42 -28.43 7.61 -23.35
N ILE A 43 -28.63 8.75 -24.02
CA ILE A 43 -27.97 10.03 -23.71
C ILE A 43 -28.37 10.57 -22.34
N HIS A 44 -29.63 10.43 -21.94
CA HIS A 44 -30.13 10.95 -20.68
C HIS A 44 -29.55 10.18 -19.49
N LYS A 45 -29.60 8.84 -19.56
CA LYS A 45 -29.00 7.94 -18.56
C LYS A 45 -27.49 8.11 -18.46
N ARG A 46 -26.78 8.35 -19.59
CA ARG A 46 -25.35 8.69 -19.57
C ARG A 46 -25.09 9.94 -18.74
N LYS A 47 -25.85 11.01 -18.97
CA LYS A 47 -25.72 12.28 -18.26
C LYS A 47 -25.99 12.10 -16.77
N GLU A 48 -27.06 11.40 -16.41
CA GLU A 48 -27.43 11.13 -15.02
C GLU A 48 -26.33 10.34 -14.28
N MET A 49 -25.88 9.21 -14.84
CA MET A 49 -24.83 8.39 -14.23
C MET A 49 -23.51 9.12 -14.09
N PHE A 50 -23.14 9.95 -15.08
CA PHE A 50 -21.93 10.76 -15.00
C PHE A 50 -22.03 11.81 -13.89
N GLN A 51 -23.17 12.49 -13.74
CA GLN A 51 -23.39 13.44 -12.65
C GLN A 51 -23.39 12.76 -11.28
N ALA A 52 -24.03 11.60 -11.15
CA ALA A 52 -23.97 10.79 -9.93
C ALA A 52 -22.53 10.41 -9.58
N LYS A 53 -21.73 10.00 -10.58
CA LYS A 53 -20.33 9.66 -10.37
C LYS A 53 -19.48 10.86 -9.97
N LYS A 54 -19.72 12.02 -10.59
CA LYS A 54 -19.07 13.27 -10.24
C LYS A 54 -19.36 13.64 -8.78
N LYS A 55 -20.64 13.63 -8.38
CA LYS A 55 -21.08 13.86 -7.00
C LYS A 55 -20.44 12.90 -6.01
N GLU A 56 -20.32 11.60 -6.35
CA GLU A 56 -19.65 10.60 -5.51
C GLU A 56 -18.16 10.96 -5.29
N LEU A 57 -17.46 11.37 -6.35
CA LEU A 57 -16.04 11.75 -6.26
C LEU A 57 -15.82 13.07 -5.51
N ASP A 58 -16.72 14.04 -5.69
CA ASP A 58 -16.66 15.32 -4.99
C ASP A 58 -17.01 15.17 -3.50
N ALA A 59 -17.81 14.16 -3.13
CA ALA A 59 -18.14 13.82 -1.75
C ALA A 59 -17.08 12.97 -1.02
N LEU A 60 -15.94 12.66 -1.66
CA LEU A 60 -14.84 11.94 -1.00
C LEU A 60 -14.28 12.78 0.14
N LYS A 61 -14.33 12.21 1.35
CA LYS A 61 -13.75 12.83 2.55
C LYS A 61 -12.25 12.58 2.58
N ASP A 62 -11.51 13.60 3.00
CA ASP A 62 -10.08 13.49 3.27
C ASP A 62 -9.79 12.33 4.23
N VAL A 63 -8.74 11.58 3.92
CA VAL A 63 -8.20 10.48 4.74
C VAL A 63 -7.46 11.08 5.91
N LEU A 64 -7.79 10.63 7.12
CA LEU A 64 -7.12 11.07 8.35
C LEU A 64 -5.97 10.13 8.70
N ALA A 65 -4.95 10.64 9.38
CA ALA A 65 -3.83 9.86 9.90
C ALA A 65 -4.29 8.66 10.76
N ALA A 66 -5.31 8.86 11.59
CA ALA A 66 -5.91 7.79 12.39
C ALA A 66 -6.52 6.67 11.54
N GLU A 67 -7.14 7.00 10.41
CA GLU A 67 -7.71 5.99 9.51
C GLU A 67 -6.63 5.17 8.83
N ILE A 68 -5.48 5.77 8.50
CA ILE A 68 -4.32 5.05 7.95
C ILE A 68 -3.77 4.06 8.98
N MET A 69 -3.72 4.45 10.26
CA MET A 69 -3.32 3.55 11.35
C MET A 69 -4.29 2.38 11.48
N HIS A 70 -5.60 2.62 11.49
CA HIS A 70 -6.61 1.55 11.50
C HIS A 70 -6.48 0.64 10.28
N PHE A 71 -6.34 1.21 9.08
CA PHE A 71 -6.14 0.47 7.85
C PHE A 71 -4.95 -0.50 7.96
N LEU A 72 -3.79 0.00 8.41
CA LEU A 72 -2.60 -0.84 8.58
C LEU A 72 -2.76 -1.88 9.69
N ALA A 73 -3.43 -1.54 10.79
CA ALA A 73 -3.72 -2.50 11.85
C ALA A 73 -4.58 -3.67 11.32
N LEU A 74 -5.56 -3.40 10.45
CA LEU A 74 -6.36 -4.43 9.79
C LEU A 74 -5.52 -5.28 8.81
N VAL A 75 -4.62 -4.67 8.05
CA VAL A 75 -3.71 -5.41 7.15
C VAL A 75 -2.74 -6.30 7.95
N ILE A 76 -2.24 -5.83 9.09
CA ILE A 76 -1.36 -6.60 9.99
C ILE A 76 -2.15 -7.73 10.66
N SER A 77 -3.37 -7.47 11.15
CA SER A 77 -4.19 -8.51 11.78
C SER A 77 -4.52 -9.64 10.81
N ARG A 78 -4.73 -9.31 9.52
CA ARG A 78 -4.83 -10.29 8.44
C ARG A 78 -3.58 -11.14 8.28
N ALA A 79 -2.41 -10.52 8.34
CA ALA A 79 -1.14 -11.23 8.15
C ALA A 79 -0.84 -12.18 9.31
N ILE A 80 -1.21 -11.80 10.54
CA ILE A 80 -1.02 -12.63 11.75
C ILE A 80 -2.04 -13.77 11.81
N CYS A 81 -3.31 -13.48 11.51
CA CYS A 81 -4.40 -14.45 11.50
C CYS A 81 -4.96 -14.62 10.07
N PRO A 82 -4.24 -15.35 9.19
CA PRO A 82 -4.65 -15.50 7.81
C PRO A 82 -5.88 -16.39 7.70
N ILE A 83 -7.01 -15.82 7.29
CA ILE A 83 -8.12 -16.61 6.76
C ILE A 83 -7.78 -16.88 5.29
N LYS A 84 -8.04 -18.09 4.79
CA LYS A 84 -7.75 -18.44 3.39
C LYS A 84 -8.77 -17.87 2.37
N SER A 85 -9.77 -17.13 2.86
CA SER A 85 -10.86 -16.59 2.04
C SER A 85 -10.59 -15.17 1.52
N ARG A 86 -11.58 -14.57 0.84
CA ARG A 86 -11.46 -13.24 0.24
C ARG A 86 -11.33 -12.17 1.31
N LEU A 87 -10.65 -11.06 1.01
CA LEU A 87 -10.50 -9.92 1.92
C LEU A 87 -11.86 -9.37 2.37
N GLU A 88 -12.84 -9.36 1.45
CA GLU A 88 -14.22 -8.98 1.73
C GLU A 88 -14.90 -9.73 2.87
N ASP A 89 -14.44 -10.95 3.15
CA ASP A 89 -15.10 -11.82 4.12
C ASP A 89 -15.00 -11.28 5.55
N HIS A 90 -14.03 -10.40 5.82
CA HIS A 90 -13.89 -9.73 7.12
C HIS A 90 -15.08 -8.82 7.49
N TRP A 91 -15.87 -8.38 6.50
CA TRP A 91 -17.07 -7.57 6.70
C TRP A 91 -18.37 -8.35 6.57
N LYS A 92 -18.32 -9.68 6.45
CA LYS A 92 -19.56 -10.49 6.42
C LYS A 92 -20.25 -10.42 7.77
N THR A 93 -21.56 -10.24 7.75
CA THR A 93 -22.42 -10.24 8.94
C THR A 93 -22.76 -11.64 9.43
N ARG A 94 -22.55 -12.66 8.61
CA ARG A 94 -22.72 -14.08 8.97
C ARG A 94 -21.36 -14.76 9.08
N GLY A 95 -21.19 -15.56 10.13
CA GLY A 95 -20.00 -16.39 10.30
C GLY A 95 -19.89 -17.46 9.21
N ARG A 96 -18.68 -17.96 8.96
CA ARG A 96 -18.44 -19.15 8.13
C ARG A 96 -17.57 -20.13 8.90
N GLY A 97 -18.16 -21.23 9.36
CA GLY A 97 -17.46 -22.18 10.23
C GLY A 97 -16.88 -21.45 11.46
N ALA A 98 -15.60 -21.66 11.74
CA ALA A 98 -14.89 -21.03 12.85
C ALA A 98 -14.49 -19.56 12.63
N ILE A 99 -14.85 -18.93 11.51
CA ILE A 99 -14.51 -17.53 11.24
C ILE A 99 -15.63 -16.63 11.78
N PRO A 100 -15.36 -15.77 12.78
CA PRO A 100 -16.36 -14.86 13.32
C PRO A 100 -16.81 -13.82 12.29
N ALA A 101 -18.08 -13.44 12.37
CA ALA A 101 -18.65 -12.39 11.54
C ALA A 101 -18.12 -11.00 11.95
N GLY A 102 -18.05 -10.09 10.99
CA GLY A 102 -17.92 -8.66 11.25
C GLY A 102 -16.60 -8.23 11.89
N THR A 103 -15.54 -9.04 11.82
CA THR A 103 -14.25 -8.77 12.49
C THR A 103 -13.67 -7.38 12.22
N TRP A 104 -13.95 -6.78 11.05
CA TRP A 104 -13.42 -5.46 10.68
C TRP A 104 -14.45 -4.34 10.73
N SER A 105 -15.75 -4.68 10.75
CA SER A 105 -16.84 -3.70 10.71
C SER A 105 -16.81 -2.67 11.85
N PRO A 106 -16.46 -3.03 13.10
CA PRO A 106 -16.33 -2.06 14.19
C PRO A 106 -15.22 -1.02 13.99
N PHE A 107 -14.18 -1.34 13.21
CA PHE A 107 -13.00 -0.48 13.06
C PHE A 107 -13.04 0.37 11.80
N MET A 108 -13.53 -0.18 10.69
CA MET A 108 -13.59 0.52 9.42
C MET A 108 -14.59 -0.13 8.48
N VAL A 109 -15.49 0.66 7.90
CA VAL A 109 -16.43 0.16 6.89
C VAL A 109 -15.72 -0.22 5.59
N ARG A 110 -16.20 -1.27 4.92
CA ARG A 110 -15.59 -1.83 3.70
C ARG A 110 -15.34 -0.79 2.60
N LYS A 111 -16.29 0.12 2.39
CA LYS A 111 -16.16 1.18 1.38
C LYS A 111 -14.96 2.08 1.69
N ARG A 112 -14.84 2.53 2.94
CA ARG A 112 -13.74 3.40 3.39
C ARG A 112 -12.39 2.71 3.31
N PHE A 113 -12.31 1.43 3.67
CA PHE A 113 -11.08 0.63 3.49
C PHE A 113 -10.63 0.63 2.02
N LYS A 114 -11.54 0.40 1.08
CA LYS A 114 -11.22 0.39 -0.36
C LYS A 114 -10.85 1.78 -0.89
N GLU A 115 -11.41 2.84 -0.33
CA GLU A 115 -10.99 4.21 -0.65
C GLU A 115 -9.54 4.45 -0.21
N ILE A 116 -9.20 4.11 1.03
CA ILE A 116 -7.84 4.26 1.56
C ILE A 116 -6.85 3.39 0.76
N ASP A 117 -7.16 2.10 0.54
CA ASP A 117 -6.33 1.19 -0.25
C ASP A 117 -6.01 1.74 -1.65
N ARG A 118 -7.00 2.40 -2.27
CA ARG A 118 -6.87 2.95 -3.61
C ARG A 118 -5.97 4.18 -3.68
N PHE A 119 -5.98 5.03 -2.65
CA PHE A 119 -5.30 6.32 -2.67
C PHE A 119 -4.04 6.37 -1.81
N LEU A 120 -3.78 5.36 -0.98
CA LEU A 120 -2.64 5.33 -0.07
C LEU A 120 -1.34 5.71 -0.80
N HIS A 121 -0.72 6.79 -0.34
CA HIS A 121 0.44 7.37 -0.98
C HIS A 121 1.44 7.90 0.05
N PHE A 122 2.74 7.79 -0.26
CA PHE A 122 3.81 8.11 0.69
C PHE A 122 4.71 9.27 0.24
N THR A 123 4.60 9.72 -1.02
CA THR A 123 5.52 10.68 -1.65
C THR A 123 4.82 11.56 -2.67
N ASN A 124 5.25 12.80 -2.86
CA ASN A 124 4.69 13.64 -3.91
C ASN A 124 5.14 13.19 -5.32
N ASN A 125 4.19 12.86 -6.20
CA ASN A 125 4.48 12.45 -7.58
C ASN A 125 5.02 13.57 -8.48
N GLN A 126 4.84 14.84 -8.08
CA GLN A 126 5.35 15.98 -8.85
C GLN A 126 6.81 16.31 -8.54
N ALA A 127 7.40 15.65 -7.53
CA ALA A 127 8.80 15.85 -7.18
C ALA A 127 9.73 15.44 -8.34
N PRO A 128 10.82 16.19 -8.62
CA PRO A 128 11.76 15.85 -9.71
C PRO A 128 12.30 14.42 -9.62
N GLN A 129 12.52 13.92 -8.39
CA GLN A 129 12.99 12.58 -8.10
C GLN A 129 12.02 11.48 -8.57
N ALA A 130 10.73 11.78 -8.73
CA ALA A 130 9.75 10.83 -9.27
C ALA A 130 10.08 10.38 -10.70
N LYS A 131 10.82 11.20 -11.46
CA LYS A 131 11.26 10.89 -12.82
C LYS A 131 12.49 9.99 -12.84
N THR A 132 13.38 10.13 -11.86
CA THR A 132 14.70 9.47 -11.83
C THR A 132 14.73 8.24 -10.93
N ASP A 133 14.05 8.26 -9.78
CA ASP A 133 13.99 7.17 -8.81
C ASP A 133 12.84 6.19 -9.10
N ARG A 134 13.18 5.01 -9.60
CA ARG A 134 12.19 3.96 -9.88
C ARG A 134 11.44 3.48 -8.63
N ALA A 135 12.01 3.66 -7.44
CA ALA A 135 11.41 3.32 -6.16
C ALA A 135 10.78 4.53 -5.43
N TRP A 136 10.66 5.69 -6.09
CA TRP A 136 10.22 6.95 -5.48
C TRP A 136 8.96 6.79 -4.61
N LYS A 137 7.93 6.10 -5.13
CA LYS A 137 6.64 5.89 -4.47
C LYS A 137 6.71 5.29 -3.05
N ILE A 138 7.78 4.56 -2.75
CA ILE A 138 8.01 3.92 -1.45
C ILE A 138 9.30 4.40 -0.78
N ARG A 139 10.00 5.38 -1.38
CA ARG A 139 11.31 5.84 -0.93
C ARG A 139 11.28 6.37 0.50
N ASN A 140 10.25 7.14 0.85
CA ASN A 140 10.07 7.67 2.20
C ASN A 140 9.96 6.54 3.24
N VAL A 141 9.19 5.49 2.92
CA VAL A 141 9.05 4.31 3.79
C VAL A 141 10.38 3.57 3.92
N ILE A 142 11.08 3.31 2.80
CA ILE A 142 12.38 2.64 2.79
C ILE A 142 13.38 3.40 3.67
N ASN A 143 13.56 4.71 3.44
CA ASN A 143 14.54 5.51 4.16
C ASN A 143 14.27 5.52 5.67
N LYS A 144 12.99 5.56 6.06
CA LYS A 144 12.61 5.53 7.48
C LYS A 144 12.88 4.17 8.11
N LEU A 145 12.51 3.07 7.45
CA LEU A 145 12.80 1.72 7.92
C LEU A 145 14.31 1.49 8.08
N GLN A 146 15.12 1.95 7.12
CA GLN A 146 16.59 1.86 7.18
C GLN A 146 17.16 2.58 8.39
N THR A 147 16.68 3.80 8.66
CA THR A 147 17.14 4.60 9.80
C THR A 147 16.84 3.88 11.12
N ILE A 148 15.64 3.33 11.24
CA ILE A 148 15.19 2.67 12.47
C ILE A 148 15.88 1.32 12.66
N PHE A 149 16.02 0.53 11.60
CA PHE A 149 16.64 -0.78 11.70
C PHE A 149 18.13 -0.69 11.95
N LYS A 150 18.80 0.34 11.40
CA LYS A 150 20.20 0.60 11.71
C LYS A 150 20.39 1.00 13.18
N GLY A 151 19.47 1.79 13.74
CA GLY A 151 19.56 2.27 15.12
C GLY A 151 18.94 1.35 16.19
N GLY A 152 18.20 0.31 15.79
CA GLY A 152 17.46 -0.52 16.74
C GLY A 152 18.30 -1.61 17.40
N MET A 153 19.41 -2.02 16.79
CA MET A 153 20.33 -3.01 17.38
C MET A 153 21.71 -2.94 16.72
N GLU A 154 22.76 -2.98 17.52
CA GLU A 154 24.12 -3.19 17.02
C GLU A 154 24.32 -4.65 16.60
N LEU A 155 24.92 -4.86 15.43
CA LEU A 155 25.23 -6.20 14.96
C LEU A 155 26.46 -6.74 15.69
N GLY A 156 26.35 -7.95 16.24
CA GLY A 156 27.49 -8.67 16.82
C GLY A 156 28.40 -9.29 15.75
N ARG A 157 29.32 -10.17 16.19
CA ARG A 157 30.30 -10.85 15.32
C ARG A 157 29.68 -11.64 14.15
N TRP A 158 28.50 -12.23 14.36
CA TRP A 158 27.86 -13.10 13.38
C TRP A 158 26.85 -12.31 12.55
N VAL A 159 27.19 -12.04 11.28
CA VAL A 159 26.34 -11.30 10.35
C VAL A 159 26.04 -12.17 9.12
N ALA A 160 24.78 -12.23 8.75
CA ALA A 160 24.30 -12.88 7.54
C ALA A 160 23.93 -11.81 6.50
N PHE A 161 24.42 -11.99 5.28
CA PHE A 161 24.04 -11.19 4.12
C PHE A 161 23.39 -12.09 3.09
N ASP A 162 22.12 -11.82 2.75
CA ASP A 162 21.37 -12.67 1.82
C ASP A 162 20.29 -11.89 1.05
N GLU A 163 19.82 -12.51 -0.03
CA GLU A 163 18.81 -12.04 -0.95
C GLU A 163 17.40 -12.45 -0.52
N ARG A 164 16.54 -11.44 -0.35
CA ARG A 164 15.10 -11.60 -0.14
C ARG A 164 14.31 -11.13 -1.35
N VAL A 165 13.11 -11.67 -1.52
CA VAL A 165 12.21 -11.33 -2.63
C VAL A 165 10.86 -10.91 -2.05
N ILE A 166 10.44 -9.68 -2.33
CA ILE A 166 9.03 -9.28 -2.10
C ILE A 166 8.23 -9.74 -3.32
N PRO A 167 7.34 -10.74 -3.18
CA PRO A 167 6.64 -11.31 -4.31
C PRO A 167 5.70 -10.29 -4.94
N SER A 168 5.79 -10.12 -6.25
CA SER A 168 4.88 -9.28 -7.03
C SER A 168 4.87 -9.69 -8.48
N ARG A 169 3.70 -10.07 -8.98
CA ARG A 169 3.50 -10.43 -10.40
C ARG A 169 3.09 -9.23 -11.27
N SER A 170 2.77 -8.08 -10.68
CA SER A 170 2.24 -6.94 -11.42
C SER A 170 3.29 -6.33 -12.35
N SER A 171 2.91 -6.13 -13.63
CA SER A 171 3.71 -5.39 -14.61
C SER A 171 3.88 -3.90 -14.25
N ARG A 172 3.03 -3.37 -13.36
CA ARG A 172 3.13 -1.98 -12.86
C ARG A 172 4.33 -1.77 -11.94
N ASN A 173 4.92 -2.84 -11.40
CA ASN A 173 6.14 -2.76 -10.60
C ASN A 173 7.37 -2.68 -11.53
N LYS A 174 7.89 -1.45 -11.72
CA LYS A 174 9.06 -1.18 -12.59
C LYS A 174 10.40 -1.71 -12.05
N ILE A 175 10.46 -2.14 -10.79
CA ILE A 175 11.65 -2.72 -10.15
C ILE A 175 11.54 -4.24 -9.96
N ARG A 176 10.60 -4.88 -10.67
CA ARG A 176 10.38 -6.33 -10.65
C ARG A 176 11.47 -7.06 -11.44
N PHE A 177 12.00 -8.14 -10.86
CA PHE A 177 12.91 -9.08 -11.49
C PHE A 177 12.28 -10.48 -11.58
N PHE A 178 12.78 -11.27 -12.53
CA PHE A 178 12.54 -12.71 -12.58
C PHE A 178 13.72 -13.45 -11.96
N LEU A 179 13.44 -14.35 -11.01
CA LEU A 179 14.43 -15.11 -10.25
C LEU A 179 14.10 -16.61 -10.38
N LYS A 180 14.74 -17.29 -11.34
CA LYS A 180 14.43 -18.69 -11.72
C LYS A 180 14.45 -19.64 -10.52
N ASN A 181 15.39 -19.46 -9.61
CA ASN A 181 15.69 -20.38 -8.51
C ASN A 181 14.97 -20.04 -7.20
N LYS A 182 14.11 -19.01 -7.17
CA LYS A 182 13.35 -18.63 -5.96
C LYS A 182 11.91 -19.16 -6.04
N PRO A 183 11.30 -19.59 -4.91
CA PRO A 183 9.91 -20.08 -4.89
C PRO A 183 8.91 -19.10 -5.51
N HIS A 184 9.09 -17.82 -5.21
CA HIS A 184 8.38 -16.73 -5.90
C HIS A 184 9.27 -16.15 -7.00
N LYS A 185 9.08 -16.64 -8.22
CA LYS A 185 9.91 -16.28 -9.38
C LYS A 185 9.83 -14.82 -9.81
N TYR A 186 8.78 -14.09 -9.42
CA TYR A 186 8.58 -12.69 -9.80
C TYR A 186 8.43 -11.81 -8.57
N GLY A 187 9.25 -10.77 -8.46
CA GLY A 187 9.18 -9.85 -7.33
C GLY A 187 10.27 -8.78 -7.34
N THR A 188 10.26 -7.96 -6.30
CA THR A 188 11.33 -7.00 -6.05
C THR A 188 12.43 -7.69 -5.25
N LYS A 189 13.63 -7.77 -5.82
CA LYS A 189 14.82 -8.29 -5.13
C LYS A 189 15.33 -7.26 -4.12
N LEU A 190 15.66 -7.73 -2.93
CA LEU A 190 16.25 -6.97 -1.83
C LEU A 190 17.46 -7.73 -1.32
N PHE A 191 18.52 -7.02 -0.95
CA PHE A 191 19.54 -7.58 -0.08
C PHE A 191 19.24 -7.19 1.36
N ALA A 192 19.49 -8.08 2.30
CA ALA A 192 19.27 -7.85 3.72
C ALA A 192 20.54 -8.21 4.51
N VAL A 193 20.91 -7.36 5.45
CA VAL A 193 21.94 -7.63 6.46
C VAL A 193 21.23 -7.97 7.76
N CYS A 194 21.46 -9.17 8.27
CA CYS A 194 20.82 -9.69 9.47
C CYS A 194 21.86 -10.16 10.50
N CYS A 195 21.52 -10.08 11.79
CA CYS A 195 22.28 -10.72 12.85
C CYS A 195 22.08 -12.24 12.78
N GLY A 196 23.17 -13.00 12.80
CA GLY A 196 23.14 -14.48 12.77
C GLY A 196 22.55 -15.11 14.03
N LYS A 197 22.62 -14.41 15.17
CA LYS A 197 22.13 -14.91 16.47
C LYS A 197 20.66 -14.57 16.74
N THR A 198 20.25 -13.33 16.48
CA THR A 198 18.88 -12.85 16.79
C THR A 198 17.96 -12.81 15.59
N HIS A 199 18.50 -13.05 14.39
CA HIS A 199 17.80 -12.90 13.10
C HIS A 199 17.28 -11.49 12.81
N TYR A 200 17.64 -10.49 13.64
CA TYR A 200 17.27 -9.10 13.45
C TYR A 200 17.85 -8.57 12.15
N CYS A 201 17.03 -7.88 11.35
CA CYS A 201 17.48 -7.22 10.15
C CYS A 201 17.86 -5.77 10.44
N SER A 202 19.13 -5.44 10.24
CA SER A 202 19.67 -4.09 10.49
C SER A 202 19.59 -3.19 9.25
N ARG A 203 19.74 -3.76 8.05
CA ARG A 203 19.79 -2.98 6.81
C ARG A 203 19.22 -3.75 5.64
N TYR A 204 18.60 -3.03 4.70
CA TYR A 204 18.28 -3.55 3.38
C TYR A 204 19.05 -2.80 2.29
N ALA A 205 19.11 -3.32 1.07
CA ALA A 205 19.55 -2.55 -0.07
C ALA A 205 18.77 -2.93 -1.32
N HIS A 206 18.41 -1.90 -2.08
CA HIS A 206 17.96 -2.05 -3.46
C HIS A 206 19.16 -1.93 -4.39
N LEU A 207 19.16 -2.72 -5.45
CA LEU A 207 20.21 -2.88 -6.48
C LEU A 207 20.75 -1.59 -7.16
N ARG A 208 20.32 -0.39 -6.76
CA ARG A 208 20.93 0.86 -7.22
C ARG A 208 22.19 1.28 -6.45
N TYR A 209 22.57 0.56 -5.40
CA TYR A 209 23.73 0.91 -4.57
C TYR A 209 24.84 -0.16 -4.57
N PHE A 210 24.75 -1.16 -5.47
CA PHE A 210 25.72 -2.26 -5.55
C PHE A 210 26.21 -2.52 -6.99
N ILE A 211 26.06 -1.52 -7.87
CA ILE A 211 26.71 -1.44 -9.18
C ILE A 211 27.18 -0.01 -9.35
#